data_AF-A0A7S1KAH0-F1
#
_entry.id   AF-A0A7S1KAH0-F1
#
_cell.length_a   1.000
_cell.length_b   1.000
_cell.length_c   1.000
_cell.angle_alpha   90.00
_cell.angle_beta   90.00
_cell.angle_gamma   90.00
#
_symmetry.space_group_name_H-M   'P 1'
#
loop_
_entity.id
_entity.type
_entity.pdbx_description
1 polymer ?
#
loop_
_entity_poly.entity_id
_entity_poly.type
_entity_poly.pdbx_seq_one_letter_code
_entity_poly.pdbx_strand_id
1 'polypeptide(L)'
;MLGGGGGTAKRGLFTPGKRRRMNIVAICLNIFVPWILFICVFATLSFDFHYKHPGWAWFLVGIAVLMVLLVGFTAIQSKRRERDPMWYTFATVAMAVAVLIAVILGDINYRSNLAPYYDINNLQVYEDVKPELDKGQALMDAGKVYFTAGSQIDTTRSVGFKNGDLYCVAPIIKAGAAMTTYDFWAVGKNCCADRADFRCGEYANARARNGLRLMHDEDRPFYRLAVQEAEAVYGISSPHPLFFYWMQDPLGEQKAYRDDGYKYFLLGVFSHFAFNLFCVLCATIGFSKLGRTY
;
A
#
# COMPACT_ATOMS: atom_id res chain seq x y z
N MET A 1 -85.43 -33.28 21.78
CA MET A 1 -84.50 -33.90 22.74
C MET A 1 -83.36 -34.53 21.97
N LEU A 2 -82.12 -34.14 22.29
CA LEU A 2 -80.84 -34.87 22.16
C LEU A 2 -80.43 -35.34 20.74
N GLY A 3 -79.26 -35.05 20.17
CA GLY A 3 -77.96 -34.59 20.69
C GLY A 3 -76.84 -35.46 20.09
N GLY A 4 -75.79 -34.83 19.53
CA GLY A 4 -74.55 -35.49 19.06
C GLY A 4 -74.16 -35.01 17.67
N GLY A 5 -73.11 -34.23 17.44
CA GLY A 5 -71.82 -34.18 18.15
C GLY A 5 -70.70 -34.43 17.13
N GLY A 6 -70.68 -33.69 16.01
CA GLY A 6 -69.64 -33.79 14.98
C GLY A 6 -68.53 -32.78 15.24
N GLY A 7 -67.47 -33.22 15.92
CA GLY A 7 -66.33 -32.40 16.29
C GLY A 7 -65.65 -31.75 15.09
N THR A 8 -65.53 -30.43 15.14
CA THR A 8 -64.62 -29.65 14.31
C THR A 8 -63.18 -30.08 14.62
N ALA A 9 -62.55 -30.76 13.67
CA ALA A 9 -61.13 -31.07 13.72
C ALA A 9 -60.34 -29.75 13.75
N LYS A 10 -59.92 -29.33 14.95
CA LYS A 10 -58.93 -28.28 15.13
C LYS A 10 -57.64 -28.75 14.46
N ARG A 11 -57.31 -28.19 13.30
CA ARG A 11 -55.94 -28.24 12.74
C ARG A 11 -55.00 -27.74 13.84
N GLY A 12 -54.22 -28.64 14.43
CA GLY A 12 -53.19 -28.30 15.40
C GLY A 12 -52.22 -27.29 14.78
N LEU A 13 -52.31 -26.04 15.24
CA LEU A 13 -51.50 -24.90 14.83
C LEU A 13 -50.12 -24.90 15.50
N PHE A 14 -49.50 -26.08 15.61
CA PHE A 14 -48.15 -26.22 16.15
C PHE A 14 -47.42 -27.30 15.38
N THR A 15 -46.92 -26.92 14.21
CA THR A 15 -45.78 -27.63 13.61
C THR A 15 -44.59 -27.35 14.54
N PRO A 16 -43.99 -28.34 15.21
CA PRO A 16 -42.85 -28.09 16.08
C PRO A 16 -41.75 -27.41 15.25
N GLY A 17 -41.32 -26.22 15.68
CA GLY A 17 -40.21 -25.50 15.08
C GLY A 17 -39.03 -26.45 14.92
N LYS A 18 -38.67 -26.74 13.68
CA LYS A 18 -37.57 -27.65 13.34
C LYS A 18 -36.32 -27.06 14.00
N ARG A 19 -35.82 -27.67 15.10
CA ARG A 19 -34.59 -27.23 15.78
C ARG A 19 -33.53 -26.99 14.71
N ARG A 20 -33.18 -25.71 14.49
CA ARG A 20 -32.20 -25.31 13.47
C ARG A 20 -30.86 -25.95 13.86
N ARG A 21 -30.45 -26.99 13.13
CA ARG A 21 -29.13 -27.59 13.30
C ARG A 21 -28.11 -26.55 12.85
N MET A 22 -27.32 -26.03 13.79
CA MET A 22 -26.18 -25.18 13.45
C MET A 22 -25.20 -26.01 12.62
N ASN A 23 -25.00 -25.61 11.37
CA ASN A 23 -24.06 -26.30 10.50
C ASN A 23 -22.65 -25.77 10.79
N ILE A 24 -21.87 -26.51 11.57
CA ILE A 24 -20.48 -26.18 11.90
C ILE A 24 -19.67 -25.94 10.61
N VAL A 25 -19.94 -26.72 9.55
CA VAL A 25 -19.30 -26.54 8.25
C VAL A 25 -19.56 -25.16 7.67
N ALA A 26 -20.80 -24.64 7.78
CA ALA A 26 -21.14 -23.31 7.29
C ALA A 26 -20.43 -22.20 8.09
N ILE A 27 -20.25 -22.39 9.40
CA ILE A 27 -19.49 -21.46 10.25
C ILE A 27 -18.04 -21.43 9.81
N CYS A 28 -17.40 -22.60 9.67
CA CYS A 28 -16.01 -22.70 9.23
C CYS A 28 -15.81 -22.07 7.83
N LEU A 29 -16.71 -22.33 6.89
CA LEU A 29 -16.64 -21.73 5.55
C LEU A 29 -16.73 -20.20 5.60
N ASN A 30 -17.61 -19.63 6.44
CA ASN A 30 -17.74 -18.17 6.59
C ASN A 30 -16.55 -17.52 7.31
N ILE A 31 -15.75 -18.27 8.06
CA ILE A 31 -14.51 -17.77 8.68
C ILE A 31 -13.37 -17.83 7.64
N PHE A 32 -13.14 -18.99 7.04
CA PHE A 32 -11.95 -19.23 6.23
C PHE A 32 -12.07 -18.72 4.80
N VAL A 33 -13.23 -18.80 4.15
CA VAL A 33 -13.37 -18.38 2.74
C VAL A 33 -13.15 -16.88 2.56
N PRO A 34 -13.80 -15.97 3.32
CA PRO A 34 -13.54 -14.54 3.19
C PRO A 34 -12.11 -14.18 3.57
N TRP A 35 -11.53 -14.86 4.58
CA TRP A 35 -10.16 -14.62 5.01
C TRP A 35 -9.11 -15.04 3.97
N ILE A 36 -9.25 -16.23 3.37
CA ILE A 36 -8.37 -16.68 2.30
C ILE A 36 -8.51 -15.77 1.07
N LEU A 37 -9.75 -15.39 0.72
CA LEU A 37 -10.00 -14.47 -0.38
C LEU A 37 -9.33 -13.10 -0.14
N PHE A 38 -9.46 -12.56 1.09
CA PHE A 38 -8.77 -11.34 1.52
C PHE A 38 -7.26 -11.48 1.35
N ILE A 39 -6.65 -12.55 1.88
CA ILE A 39 -5.20 -12.79 1.76
C ILE A 39 -4.77 -12.82 0.29
N CYS A 40 -5.49 -13.57 -0.55
CA CYS A 40 -5.12 -13.72 -1.96
C CYS A 40 -5.17 -12.38 -2.69
N VAL A 41 -6.27 -11.63 -2.55
CA VAL A 41 -6.43 -10.31 -3.21
C VAL A 41 -5.41 -9.31 -2.66
N PHE A 42 -5.25 -9.25 -1.34
CA PHE A 42 -4.33 -8.33 -0.69
C PHE A 42 -2.88 -8.61 -1.07
N ALA A 43 -2.46 -9.87 -1.11
CA ALA A 43 -1.13 -10.27 -1.53
C ALA A 43 -0.89 -9.99 -3.02
N THR A 44 -1.88 -10.29 -3.87
CA THR A 44 -1.81 -10.05 -5.32
C THR A 44 -1.60 -8.58 -5.65
N LEU A 45 -2.24 -7.67 -4.90
CA LEU A 45 -2.11 -6.22 -5.09
C LEU A 45 -0.91 -5.61 -4.37
N SER A 46 -0.43 -6.21 -3.28
CA SER A 46 0.68 -5.64 -2.51
C SER A 46 2.06 -5.99 -3.09
N PHE A 47 2.27 -7.23 -3.54
CA PHE A 47 3.62 -7.75 -3.81
C PHE A 47 4.06 -7.66 -5.28
N ASP A 48 5.24 -8.21 -5.57
CA ASP A 48 5.94 -8.25 -6.87
C ASP A 48 5.07 -8.63 -8.06
N PHE A 49 4.03 -9.44 -7.85
CA PHE A 49 3.07 -9.78 -8.89
C PHE A 49 2.36 -8.55 -9.48
N HIS A 50 1.94 -7.61 -8.62
CA HIS A 50 1.34 -6.35 -9.07
C HIS A 50 2.34 -5.49 -9.84
N TYR A 51 3.61 -5.48 -9.39
CA TYR A 51 4.69 -4.71 -10.01
C TYR A 51 5.01 -5.20 -11.43
N LYS A 52 5.20 -6.51 -11.62
CA LYS A 52 5.57 -7.09 -12.92
C LYS A 52 4.38 -7.22 -13.87
N HIS A 53 3.20 -7.51 -13.32
CA HIS A 53 2.03 -7.89 -14.11
C HIS A 53 0.75 -7.19 -13.61
N PRO A 54 0.67 -5.84 -13.69
CA PRO A 54 -0.48 -5.10 -13.15
C PRO A 54 -1.81 -5.51 -13.80
N GLY A 55 -1.81 -5.82 -15.10
CA GLY A 55 -3.00 -6.29 -15.81
C GLY A 55 -3.54 -7.63 -15.27
N TRP A 56 -2.64 -8.58 -14.98
CA TRP A 56 -3.03 -9.87 -14.40
C TRP A 56 -3.48 -9.74 -12.94
N ALA A 57 -2.89 -8.81 -12.17
CA ALA A 57 -3.32 -8.51 -10.81
C ALA A 57 -4.78 -8.04 -10.78
N TRP A 58 -5.14 -7.07 -11.63
CA TRP A 58 -6.52 -6.59 -11.73
C TRP A 58 -7.48 -7.64 -12.31
N PHE A 59 -7.01 -8.51 -13.21
CA PHE A 59 -7.80 -9.65 -13.68
C PHE A 59 -8.15 -10.62 -12.54
N LEU A 60 -7.20 -10.94 -11.65
CA LEU A 60 -7.44 -11.77 -10.46
C LEU A 60 -8.43 -11.11 -9.48
N VAL A 61 -8.37 -9.79 -9.32
CA VAL A 61 -9.39 -9.04 -8.56
C VAL A 61 -10.77 -9.19 -9.22
N GLY A 62 -10.84 -9.13 -10.55
CA GLY A 62 -12.07 -9.38 -11.32
C GLY A 62 -12.64 -10.77 -11.06
N ILE A 63 -11.80 -11.81 -10.99
CA ILE A 63 -12.22 -13.17 -10.61
C ILE A 63 -12.73 -13.20 -9.16
N ALA A 64 -12.07 -12.51 -8.24
CA ALA A 64 -12.52 -12.41 -6.85
C ALA A 64 -13.92 -11.78 -6.75
N VAL A 65 -14.17 -10.68 -7.48
CA VAL A 65 -15.49 -10.03 -7.55
C VAL A 65 -16.51 -10.98 -8.18
N LEU A 66 -16.17 -11.70 -9.26
CA LEU A 66 -17.06 -12.68 -9.87
C LEU A 66 -17.45 -13.79 -8.88
N MET A 67 -16.52 -14.28 -8.05
CA MET A 67 -16.84 -15.25 -7.01
C MET A 67 -17.84 -14.69 -5.99
N VAL A 68 -17.71 -13.43 -5.58
CA VAL A 68 -18.70 -12.76 -4.71
C VAL A 68 -20.07 -12.71 -5.37
N LEU A 69 -20.14 -12.36 -6.66
CA LEU A 69 -21.39 -12.29 -7.41
C LEU A 69 -22.06 -13.66 -7.56
N LEU A 70 -21.28 -14.72 -7.80
CA LEU A 70 -21.80 -16.09 -7.88
C LEU A 70 -22.38 -16.54 -6.54
N VAL A 71 -21.69 -16.28 -5.42
CA VAL A 71 -22.22 -16.58 -4.08
C VAL A 71 -23.48 -15.76 -3.80
N GLY A 72 -23.49 -14.47 -4.17
CA GLY A 72 -24.68 -13.62 -4.08
C GLY A 72 -25.86 -14.14 -4.89
N PHE A 73 -25.63 -14.64 -6.11
CA PHE A 73 -26.65 -15.26 -6.93
C PHE A 73 -27.21 -16.53 -6.28
N THR A 74 -26.35 -17.39 -5.72
CA THR A 74 -26.82 -18.57 -4.97
C THR A 74 -27.62 -18.18 -3.73
N ALA A 75 -27.27 -17.08 -3.05
CA ALA A 75 -28.03 -16.55 -1.92
C ALA A 75 -29.44 -16.10 -2.33
N ILE A 76 -29.57 -15.41 -3.48
CA ILE A 76 -30.86 -14.98 -4.03
C ILE A 76 -31.71 -16.20 -4.44
N GLN A 77 -31.11 -17.15 -5.15
CA GLN A 77 -31.80 -18.36 -5.59
C GLN A 77 -32.26 -19.21 -4.40
N SER A 78 -31.41 -19.35 -3.37
CA SER A 78 -31.75 -20.03 -2.13
C SER A 78 -32.90 -19.32 -1.42
N LYS A 79 -32.93 -17.98 -1.36
CA LYS A 79 -34.06 -17.21 -0.80
C LYS A 79 -35.40 -17.44 -1.51
N ARG A 80 -35.35 -17.72 -2.82
CA ARG A 80 -36.54 -18.01 -3.63
C ARG A 80 -37.06 -19.43 -3.40
N ARG A 81 -36.19 -20.38 -3.04
CA ARG A 81 -36.52 -21.81 -2.89
C ARG A 81 -36.76 -22.23 -1.42
N GLU A 82 -36.04 -21.62 -0.50
CA GLU A 82 -36.07 -21.87 0.95
C GLU A 82 -36.21 -20.55 1.71
N ARG A 83 -37.00 -20.54 2.81
CA ARG A 83 -37.38 -19.30 3.49
C ARG A 83 -36.25 -18.67 4.34
N ASP A 84 -35.13 -19.37 4.58
CA ASP A 84 -34.08 -18.95 5.54
C ASP A 84 -32.61 -19.12 5.05
N PRO A 85 -32.15 -18.42 3.99
CA PRO A 85 -30.78 -18.52 3.47
C PRO A 85 -29.75 -17.64 4.22
N MET A 86 -29.89 -17.47 5.53
CA MET A 86 -29.15 -16.43 6.29
C MET A 86 -27.62 -16.56 6.19
N TRP A 87 -27.09 -17.78 6.07
CA TRP A 87 -25.64 -18.03 5.94
C TRP A 87 -25.08 -17.62 4.58
N TYR A 88 -25.82 -17.82 3.48
CA TYR A 88 -25.38 -17.41 2.14
C TYR A 88 -25.38 -15.88 1.99
N THR A 89 -26.39 -15.21 2.56
CA THR A 89 -26.42 -13.75 2.58
C THR A 89 -25.28 -13.16 3.40
N PHE A 90 -24.96 -13.76 4.56
CA PHE A 90 -23.82 -13.35 5.37
C PHE A 90 -22.50 -13.57 4.62
N ALA A 91 -22.32 -14.76 4.01
CA ALA A 91 -21.12 -15.08 3.22
C ALA A 91 -20.87 -14.06 2.10
N THR A 92 -21.93 -13.70 1.37
CA THR A 92 -21.84 -12.71 0.28
C THR A 92 -21.34 -11.37 0.78
N VAL A 93 -21.91 -10.86 1.89
CA VAL A 93 -21.50 -9.58 2.48
C VAL A 93 -20.08 -9.65 3.04
N ALA A 94 -19.73 -10.72 3.76
CA ALA A 94 -18.39 -10.91 4.30
C ALA A 94 -17.33 -10.97 3.19
N MET A 95 -17.59 -11.70 2.10
CA MET A 95 -16.68 -11.74 0.96
C MET A 95 -16.60 -10.40 0.21
N ALA A 96 -17.72 -9.67 0.05
CA ALA A 96 -17.72 -8.35 -0.59
C ALA A 96 -16.86 -7.35 0.21
N VAL A 97 -17.04 -7.32 1.54
CA VAL A 97 -16.25 -6.48 2.44
C VAL A 97 -14.78 -6.90 2.43
N ALA A 98 -14.49 -8.20 2.44
CA ALA A 98 -13.13 -8.73 2.34
C ALA A 98 -12.43 -8.24 1.06
N VAL A 99 -13.07 -8.36 -0.11
CA VAL A 99 -12.48 -7.90 -1.38
C VAL A 99 -12.29 -6.38 -1.37
N LEU A 100 -13.28 -5.60 -0.93
CA LEU A 100 -13.20 -4.15 -0.89
C LEU A 100 -12.02 -3.67 -0.02
N ILE A 101 -11.92 -4.19 1.20
CA ILE A 101 -10.84 -3.81 2.12
C ILE A 101 -9.49 -4.29 1.58
N ALA A 102 -9.41 -5.50 1.02
CA ALA A 102 -8.17 -6.02 0.44
C ALA A 102 -7.65 -5.16 -0.72
N VAL A 103 -8.55 -4.63 -1.57
CA VAL A 103 -8.18 -3.72 -2.67
C VAL A 103 -7.62 -2.41 -2.14
N ILE A 104 -8.31 -1.78 -1.18
CA ILE A 104 -7.88 -0.50 -0.61
C ILE A 104 -6.55 -0.64 0.13
N LEU A 105 -6.44 -1.60 1.05
CA LEU A 105 -5.22 -1.82 1.83
C LEU A 105 -4.06 -2.29 0.94
N GLY A 106 -4.36 -3.10 -0.09
CA GLY A 106 -3.37 -3.57 -1.06
C GLY A 106 -2.75 -2.45 -1.87
N ASP A 107 -3.57 -1.58 -2.45
CA ASP A 107 -3.10 -0.42 -3.23
C ASP A 107 -2.32 0.57 -2.35
N ILE A 108 -2.78 0.84 -1.13
CA ILE A 108 -2.04 1.70 -0.16
C ILE A 108 -0.68 1.09 0.16
N ASN A 109 -0.63 -0.20 0.53
CA ASN A 109 0.62 -0.85 0.89
C ASN A 109 1.61 -0.89 -0.28
N TYR A 110 1.10 -1.15 -1.49
CA TYR A 110 1.90 -1.14 -2.70
C TYR A 110 2.50 0.23 -2.96
N ARG A 111 1.68 1.29 -3.03
CA ARG A 111 2.16 2.64 -3.38
C ARG A 111 3.09 3.23 -2.32
N SER A 112 2.79 3.03 -1.04
CA SER A 112 3.55 3.66 0.04
C SER A 112 4.84 2.93 0.39
N ASN A 113 4.87 1.59 0.29
CA ASN A 113 5.99 0.80 0.80
C ASN A 113 6.69 -0.02 -0.29
N LEU A 114 5.94 -0.84 -1.04
CA LEU A 114 6.54 -1.88 -1.88
C LEU A 114 6.95 -1.38 -3.27
N ALA A 115 6.22 -0.44 -3.87
CA ALA A 115 6.58 0.14 -5.16
C ALA A 115 7.94 0.87 -5.12
N PRO A 116 8.20 1.79 -4.16
CA PRO A 116 9.53 2.40 -4.01
C PRO A 116 10.63 1.34 -3.81
N TYR A 117 10.35 0.29 -3.04
CA TYR A 117 11.30 -0.81 -2.83
C TYR A 117 11.67 -1.53 -4.14
N TYR A 118 10.68 -1.89 -4.97
CA TYR A 118 10.92 -2.58 -6.24
C TYR A 118 11.63 -1.68 -7.24
N ASP A 119 11.27 -0.39 -7.33
CA ASP A 119 11.92 0.57 -8.21
C ASP A 119 13.39 0.77 -7.83
N ILE A 120 13.69 0.98 -6.54
CA ILE A 120 15.08 1.07 -6.05
C ILE A 120 15.84 -0.23 -6.29
N ASN A 121 15.20 -1.38 -6.15
CA ASN A 121 15.84 -2.68 -6.31
C ASN A 121 16.20 -3.01 -7.77
N ASN A 122 15.45 -2.47 -8.74
CA ASN A 122 15.70 -2.69 -10.17
C ASN A 122 16.75 -1.74 -10.76
N LEU A 123 17.19 -0.74 -9.98
CA LEU A 123 18.19 0.23 -10.38
C LEU A 123 19.60 -0.18 -9.94
N GLN A 124 20.61 0.36 -10.62
CA GLN A 124 22.01 0.03 -10.36
C GLN A 124 22.54 0.71 -9.08
N VAL A 125 23.54 0.07 -8.50
CA VAL A 125 24.28 0.60 -7.35
C VAL A 125 25.65 1.04 -7.82
N TYR A 126 25.97 2.31 -7.57
CA TYR A 126 27.26 2.87 -7.93
C TYR A 126 28.05 3.25 -6.68
N GLU A 127 29.30 2.81 -6.64
CA GLU A 127 30.24 3.08 -5.56
C GLU A 127 31.32 4.05 -6.01
N ASP A 128 31.90 4.79 -5.05
CA ASP A 128 32.97 5.75 -5.26
C ASP A 128 32.71 6.79 -6.37
N VAL A 129 31.46 7.26 -6.45
CA VAL A 129 31.06 8.33 -7.39
C VAL A 129 31.68 9.65 -6.97
N LYS A 130 32.33 10.33 -7.92
CA LYS A 130 33.01 11.60 -7.74
C LYS A 130 32.17 12.72 -8.35
N PRO A 131 31.51 13.56 -7.53
CA PRO A 131 30.66 14.63 -8.04
C PRO A 131 31.38 15.57 -9.02
N GLU A 132 32.69 15.76 -8.85
CA GLU A 132 33.51 16.67 -9.65
C GLU A 132 33.95 16.11 -11.01
N LEU A 133 33.87 14.79 -11.23
CA LEU A 133 34.30 14.13 -12.47
C LEU A 133 33.15 13.44 -13.21
N ASP A 134 32.27 12.76 -12.46
CA ASP A 134 31.19 11.96 -13.02
C ASP A 134 30.03 12.86 -13.46
N LYS A 135 29.36 12.47 -14.54
CA LYS A 135 28.22 13.21 -15.10
C LYS A 135 26.92 12.47 -14.82
N GLY A 136 25.84 13.21 -14.61
CA GLY A 136 24.52 12.63 -14.37
C GLY A 136 24.04 11.75 -15.53
N GLN A 137 24.45 12.08 -16.76
CA GLN A 137 24.13 11.31 -17.96
C GLN A 137 24.62 9.85 -17.89
N ALA A 138 25.76 9.59 -17.25
CA ALA A 138 26.32 8.24 -17.12
C ALA A 138 25.62 7.42 -16.03
N LEU A 139 24.87 8.07 -15.13
CA LEU A 139 24.29 7.48 -13.92
C LEU A 139 22.75 7.59 -13.93
N MET A 140 22.16 7.59 -15.12
CA MET A 140 20.71 7.74 -15.30
C MET A 140 19.92 6.58 -14.68
N ASP A 141 20.52 5.40 -14.56
CA ASP A 141 19.96 4.17 -13.97
C ASP A 141 20.41 3.94 -12.51
N ALA A 142 21.09 4.91 -11.89
CA ALA A 142 21.56 4.81 -10.52
C ALA A 142 20.41 4.91 -9.52
N GLY A 143 20.17 3.87 -8.73
CA GLY A 143 19.18 3.87 -7.64
C GLY A 143 19.79 4.22 -6.29
N LYS A 144 21.02 3.78 -6.06
CA LYS A 144 21.81 4.07 -4.87
C LYS A 144 23.20 4.51 -5.30
N VAL A 145 23.66 5.61 -4.73
CA VAL A 145 24.98 6.18 -5.04
C VAL A 145 25.74 6.36 -3.75
N TYR A 146 26.93 5.77 -3.69
CA TYR A 146 27.89 6.00 -2.61
C TYR A 146 28.94 6.98 -3.12
N PHE A 147 28.92 8.21 -2.58
CA PHE A 147 29.87 9.23 -3.01
C PHE A 147 31.22 9.04 -2.33
N THR A 148 32.28 9.48 -3.01
CA THR A 148 33.64 9.43 -2.46
C THR A 148 33.78 10.23 -1.16
N ALA A 149 34.81 9.90 -0.37
CA ALA A 149 35.09 10.64 0.87
C ALA A 149 35.37 12.13 0.58
N GLY A 150 34.84 13.01 1.44
CA GLY A 150 34.91 14.46 1.26
C GLY A 150 33.78 15.05 0.40
N SER A 151 32.86 14.23 -0.10
CA SER A 151 31.60 14.70 -0.66
C SER A 151 30.67 15.23 0.43
N GLN A 152 30.09 16.40 0.17
CA GLN A 152 29.19 17.09 1.09
C GLN A 152 28.12 17.85 0.31
N ILE A 153 27.03 18.19 1.01
CA ILE A 153 26.00 19.07 0.47
C ILE A 153 26.51 20.51 0.55
N ASP A 154 26.43 21.24 -0.57
CA ASP A 154 26.68 22.68 -0.59
C ASP A 154 25.41 23.43 -0.18
N THR A 155 25.30 23.74 1.10
CA THR A 155 24.15 24.50 1.64
C THR A 155 24.12 25.93 1.15
N THR A 156 25.24 26.50 0.68
CA THR A 156 25.30 27.90 0.24
C THR A 156 24.65 28.11 -1.12
N ARG A 157 24.60 27.06 -1.94
CA ARG A 157 23.97 27.04 -3.27
C ARG A 157 22.62 26.34 -3.27
N SER A 158 21.96 26.24 -2.12
CA SER A 158 20.61 25.68 -2.05
C SER A 158 19.55 26.69 -2.49
N VAL A 159 18.45 26.14 -3.03
CA VAL A 159 17.24 26.89 -3.42
C VAL A 159 16.01 26.09 -3.00
N GLY A 160 14.99 26.81 -2.53
CA GLY A 160 13.66 26.28 -2.27
C GLY A 160 12.65 26.81 -3.29
N PHE A 161 12.00 25.92 -4.03
CA PHE A 161 10.90 26.25 -4.96
C PHE A 161 9.55 25.92 -4.33
N LYS A 162 8.61 26.87 -4.30
CA LYS A 162 7.32 26.69 -3.61
C LYS A 162 6.18 26.41 -4.60
N ASN A 163 5.56 25.24 -4.48
CA ASN A 163 4.32 24.90 -5.19
C ASN A 163 3.47 23.91 -4.36
N GLY A 164 2.57 24.45 -3.52
CA GLY A 164 1.92 23.67 -2.46
C GLY A 164 2.92 23.38 -1.34
N ASP A 165 3.79 22.40 -1.57
CA ASP A 165 4.98 22.12 -0.76
C ASP A 165 6.19 22.98 -1.20
N LEU A 166 7.14 23.16 -0.28
CA LEU A 166 8.45 23.74 -0.58
C LEU A 166 9.42 22.64 -0.99
N TYR A 167 9.82 22.64 -2.26
CA TYR A 167 10.78 21.70 -2.86
C TYR A 167 12.19 22.23 -2.72
N CYS A 168 12.99 21.58 -1.88
CA CYS A 168 14.34 21.98 -1.54
C CYS A 168 15.34 21.20 -2.37
N VAL A 169 16.30 21.91 -2.96
CA VAL A 169 17.44 21.32 -3.68
C VAL A 169 18.75 21.94 -3.19
N ALA A 170 19.78 21.11 -3.07
CA ALA A 170 21.14 21.56 -2.80
C ALA A 170 22.15 20.69 -3.57
N PRO A 171 23.17 21.28 -4.22
CA PRO A 171 24.11 20.49 -4.99
C PRO A 171 25.02 19.67 -4.08
N ILE A 172 25.33 18.45 -4.52
CA ILE A 172 26.32 17.58 -3.87
C ILE A 172 27.66 17.86 -4.55
N ILE A 173 28.64 18.29 -3.76
CA ILE A 173 29.97 18.67 -4.23
C ILE A 173 31.05 17.90 -3.49
N LYS A 174 32.29 17.99 -3.96
CA LYS A 174 33.45 17.60 -3.17
C LYS A 174 34.10 18.82 -2.54
N ALA A 175 34.33 18.76 -1.23
CA ALA A 175 34.95 19.85 -0.49
C ALA A 175 36.32 20.22 -1.08
N GLY A 176 36.51 21.49 -1.44
CA GLY A 176 37.77 22.01 -1.99
C GLY A 176 38.04 21.67 -3.46
N ALA A 177 37.12 21.01 -4.17
CA ALA A 177 37.23 20.76 -5.60
C ALA A 177 36.42 21.78 -6.41
N ALA A 178 36.96 22.19 -7.57
CA ALA A 178 36.21 22.97 -8.54
C ALA A 178 35.31 22.05 -9.37
N MET A 179 34.02 22.40 -9.47
CA MET A 179 33.02 21.63 -10.21
C MET A 179 32.84 22.25 -11.60
N THR A 180 32.86 21.43 -12.65
CA THR A 180 32.51 21.88 -14.02
C THR A 180 31.00 21.85 -14.27
N THR A 181 30.32 20.86 -13.70
CA THR A 181 28.87 20.65 -13.81
C THR A 181 28.32 20.20 -12.46
N TYR A 182 27.07 20.53 -12.18
CA TYR A 182 26.40 20.22 -10.92
C TYR A 182 25.25 19.26 -11.18
N ASP A 183 25.55 18.01 -11.54
CA ASP A 183 24.52 17.04 -11.93
C ASP A 183 23.90 16.29 -10.72
N PHE A 184 24.55 16.29 -9.56
CA PHE A 184 24.07 15.56 -8.38
C PHE A 184 23.45 16.50 -7.35
N TRP A 185 22.20 16.23 -6.97
CA TRP A 185 21.42 17.09 -6.08
C TRP A 185 20.86 16.31 -4.90
N ALA A 186 21.08 16.84 -3.71
CA ALA A 186 20.36 16.45 -2.51
C ALA A 186 18.98 17.14 -2.51
N VAL A 187 17.92 16.38 -2.25
CA VAL A 187 16.54 16.88 -2.32
C VAL A 187 15.72 16.56 -1.08
N GLY A 188 14.66 17.33 -0.88
CA GLY A 188 13.53 16.97 -0.04
C GLY A 188 12.52 18.10 0.11
N LYS A 189 11.50 17.90 0.95
CA LYS A 189 10.36 18.82 1.09
C LYS A 189 10.36 19.53 2.44
N ASN A 190 9.96 20.81 2.44
CA ASN A 190 9.64 21.60 3.64
C ASN A 190 10.76 21.66 4.70
N CYS A 191 12.02 21.69 4.25
CA CYS A 191 13.22 21.57 5.10
C CYS A 191 14.32 22.59 4.74
N CYS A 192 13.99 23.63 3.99
CA CYS A 192 14.89 24.70 3.56
C CYS A 192 14.19 26.05 3.72
N ALA A 193 14.98 27.13 3.68
CA ALA A 193 14.45 28.46 3.39
C ALA A 193 14.42 28.69 1.87
N ASP A 194 14.03 29.89 1.43
CA ASP A 194 14.00 30.24 0.00
C ASP A 194 15.38 30.07 -0.66
N ARG A 195 16.48 30.42 0.04
CA ARG A 195 17.86 30.34 -0.47
C ARG A 195 18.87 30.08 0.65
N ALA A 196 19.97 29.42 0.29
CA ALA A 196 21.18 29.26 1.12
C ALA A 196 20.96 28.66 2.52
N ASP A 197 19.88 27.91 2.72
CA ASP A 197 19.61 27.10 3.91
C ASP A 197 19.03 25.77 3.45
N PHE A 198 19.68 24.65 3.79
CA PHE A 198 19.21 23.30 3.44
C PHE A 198 19.41 22.37 4.63
N ARG A 199 18.32 21.75 5.09
CA ARG A 199 18.30 20.91 6.29
C ARG A 199 17.60 19.57 6.08
N CYS A 200 17.54 19.11 4.82
CA CYS A 200 16.88 17.86 4.48
C CYS A 200 17.77 16.64 4.67
N GLY A 201 17.15 15.49 4.97
CA GLY A 201 17.85 14.23 5.19
C GLY A 201 18.84 14.33 6.35
N GLU A 202 19.93 13.59 6.27
CA GLU A 202 20.97 13.59 7.29
C GLU A 202 22.05 14.67 7.05
N TYR A 203 21.65 15.90 6.67
CA TYR A 203 22.58 16.98 6.29
C TYR A 203 23.63 17.30 7.36
N ALA A 204 23.27 17.15 8.65
CA ALA A 204 24.14 17.43 9.79
C ALA A 204 25.01 16.22 10.19
N ASN A 205 24.75 15.03 9.64
CA ASN A 205 25.53 13.83 9.95
C ASN A 205 26.81 13.82 9.10
N ALA A 206 27.97 13.96 9.74
CA ALA A 206 29.27 13.91 9.08
C ALA A 206 29.59 12.55 8.42
N ARG A 207 28.86 11.48 8.79
CA ARG A 207 29.00 10.15 8.18
C ARG A 207 28.07 9.94 6.98
N ALA A 208 27.06 10.80 6.81
CA ALA A 208 26.19 10.75 5.66
C ALA A 208 26.95 11.22 4.42
N ARG A 209 27.02 10.34 3.42
CA ARG A 209 27.72 10.60 2.14
C ARG A 209 27.10 9.87 0.98
N ASN A 210 25.90 9.31 1.16
CA ASN A 210 25.27 8.44 0.20
C ASN A 210 23.92 9.04 -0.22
N GLY A 211 23.52 8.73 -1.44
CA GLY A 211 22.27 9.18 -2.02
C GLY A 211 21.35 8.01 -2.34
N LEU A 212 20.10 8.10 -1.87
CA LEU A 212 19.02 7.25 -2.34
C LEU A 212 18.20 8.00 -3.39
N ARG A 213 18.00 7.44 -4.58
CA ARG A 213 17.34 8.18 -5.66
C ARG A 213 15.86 8.47 -5.35
N LEU A 214 15.41 9.64 -5.78
CA LEU A 214 14.00 10.02 -5.78
C LEU A 214 13.19 9.13 -6.74
N MET A 215 12.28 8.33 -6.16
CA MET A 215 11.32 7.50 -6.92
C MET A 215 9.97 8.18 -7.18
N HIS A 216 9.64 9.24 -6.45
CA HIS A 216 8.38 9.97 -6.64
C HIS A 216 8.44 10.78 -7.94
N ASP A 217 7.95 10.20 -9.04
CA ASP A 217 7.92 10.82 -10.35
C ASP A 217 7.07 12.10 -10.40
N GLU A 218 6.05 12.20 -9.53
CA GLU A 218 5.20 13.39 -9.38
C GLU A 218 5.99 14.61 -8.89
N ASP A 219 7.02 14.39 -8.07
CA ASP A 219 7.82 15.46 -7.47
C ASP A 219 8.99 15.91 -8.37
N ARG A 220 9.42 15.03 -9.27
CA ARG A 220 10.61 15.23 -10.12
C ARG A 220 10.55 16.53 -10.94
N PRO A 221 9.42 16.91 -11.57
CA PRO A 221 9.34 18.18 -12.30
C PRO A 221 9.56 19.40 -11.41
N PHE A 222 9.10 19.37 -10.16
CA PHE A 222 9.23 20.51 -9.24
C PHE A 222 10.66 20.66 -8.73
N TYR A 223 11.36 19.56 -8.44
CA TYR A 223 12.80 19.64 -8.16
C TYR A 223 13.61 20.12 -9.36
N ARG A 224 13.19 19.79 -10.59
CA ARG A 224 13.84 20.31 -11.80
C ARG A 224 13.66 21.83 -11.94
N LEU A 225 12.49 22.36 -11.62
CA LEU A 225 12.26 23.82 -11.58
C LEU A 225 13.15 24.50 -10.53
N ALA A 226 13.30 23.89 -9.35
CA ALA A 226 14.19 24.39 -8.31
C ALA A 226 15.66 24.41 -8.76
N VAL A 227 16.11 23.39 -9.49
CA VAL A 227 17.45 23.37 -10.10
C VAL A 227 17.62 24.47 -11.13
N GLN A 228 16.63 24.68 -12.01
CA GLN A 228 16.69 25.76 -13.01
C GLN A 228 16.79 27.14 -12.36
N GLU A 229 16.11 27.35 -11.24
CA GLU A 229 16.27 28.57 -10.46
C GLU A 229 17.68 28.68 -9.86
N ALA A 230 18.23 27.60 -9.31
CA ALA A 230 19.60 27.57 -8.79
C ALA A 230 20.65 27.85 -9.87
N GLU A 231 20.48 27.32 -11.09
CA GLU A 231 21.32 27.62 -12.25
C GLU A 231 21.32 29.12 -12.57
N ALA A 232 20.13 29.74 -12.59
CA ALA A 232 19.99 31.17 -12.88
C ALA A 232 20.56 32.07 -11.77
N VAL A 233 20.37 31.70 -10.50
CA VAL A 233 20.80 32.50 -9.33
C VAL A 233 22.31 32.44 -9.12
N TYR A 234 22.91 31.26 -9.25
CA TYR A 234 24.33 31.04 -8.93
C TYR A 234 25.24 30.92 -10.15
N GLY A 235 24.70 31.02 -11.36
CA GLY A 235 25.47 30.91 -12.60
C GLY A 235 26.13 29.55 -12.78
N ILE A 236 25.50 28.49 -12.27
CA ILE A 236 25.96 27.10 -12.38
C ILE A 236 25.20 26.37 -13.49
N SER A 237 25.73 25.24 -13.95
CA SER A 237 25.08 24.41 -14.99
C SER A 237 24.95 22.96 -14.54
N SER A 238 23.76 22.41 -14.74
CA SER A 238 23.32 21.05 -14.44
C SER A 238 22.59 20.48 -15.67
N PRO A 239 23.33 20.03 -16.70
CA PRO A 239 22.71 19.47 -17.90
C PRO A 239 21.80 18.28 -17.63
N HIS A 240 22.16 17.41 -16.68
CA HIS A 240 21.44 16.19 -16.36
C HIS A 240 21.28 16.03 -14.83
N PRO A 241 20.35 16.78 -14.20
CA PRO A 241 20.17 16.71 -12.76
C PRO A 241 19.61 15.35 -12.33
N LEU A 242 20.30 14.72 -11.39
CA LEU A 242 19.89 13.54 -10.66
C LEU A 242 19.58 13.91 -9.20
N PHE A 243 18.47 13.39 -8.70
CA PHE A 243 17.92 13.76 -7.38
C PHE A 243 18.05 12.62 -6.38
N PHE A 244 18.64 12.91 -5.22
CA PHE A 244 18.88 11.95 -4.16
C PHE A 244 18.45 12.47 -2.79
N TYR A 245 17.88 11.61 -1.97
CA TYR A 245 17.77 11.81 -0.54
C TYR A 245 19.13 11.54 0.11
N TRP A 246 19.64 12.51 0.86
CA TRP A 246 20.97 12.46 1.47
C TRP A 246 20.98 11.68 2.78
N MET A 247 21.81 10.65 2.88
CA MET A 247 21.88 9.81 4.07
C MET A 247 23.16 8.99 4.25
N GLN A 248 23.28 8.36 5.43
CA GLN A 248 24.37 7.45 5.73
C GLN A 248 24.14 6.04 5.17
N ASP A 249 22.95 5.46 5.28
CA ASP A 249 22.70 4.07 4.85
C ASP A 249 21.48 3.93 3.93
N PRO A 250 21.66 4.00 2.60
CA PRO A 250 20.56 3.81 1.66
C PRO A 250 20.08 2.35 1.58
N LEU A 251 20.91 1.38 1.99
CA LEU A 251 20.50 -0.03 2.04
C LEU A 251 19.57 -0.28 3.23
N GLY A 252 19.83 0.39 4.35
CA GLY A 252 18.95 0.42 5.52
C GLY A 252 17.53 0.86 5.17
N GLU A 253 17.38 2.00 4.50
CA GLU A 253 16.05 2.47 4.07
C GLU A 253 15.37 1.55 3.07
N GLN A 254 16.13 1.03 2.10
CA GLN A 254 15.57 0.07 1.16
C GLN A 254 14.99 -1.15 1.90
N LYS A 255 15.68 -1.63 2.94
CA LYS A 255 15.16 -2.72 3.79
C LYS A 255 13.98 -2.27 4.63
N ALA A 256 13.98 -1.03 5.14
CA ALA A 256 12.86 -0.48 5.90
C ALA A 256 11.57 -0.47 5.08
N TYR A 257 11.60 -0.01 3.82
CA TYR A 257 10.44 -0.07 2.91
C TYR A 257 9.88 -1.48 2.76
N ARG A 258 10.76 -2.46 2.58
CA ARG A 258 10.37 -3.87 2.49
C ARG A 258 9.72 -4.32 3.80
N ASP A 259 10.41 -4.13 4.92
CA ASP A 259 9.97 -4.60 6.24
C ASP A 259 8.63 -3.98 6.63
N ASP A 260 8.44 -2.69 6.37
CA ASP A 260 7.18 -2.00 6.67
C ASP A 260 6.05 -2.47 5.75
N GLY A 261 6.33 -2.76 4.48
CA GLY A 261 5.37 -3.40 3.58
C GLY A 261 4.92 -4.78 4.05
N TYR A 262 5.83 -5.62 4.56
CA TYR A 262 5.50 -6.93 5.13
C TYR A 262 4.78 -6.82 6.49
N LYS A 263 5.17 -5.90 7.36
CA LYS A 263 4.49 -5.63 8.64
C LYS A 263 3.06 -5.18 8.39
N TYR A 264 2.83 -4.25 7.45
CA TYR A 264 1.50 -3.76 7.09
C TYR A 264 0.63 -4.89 6.55
N PHE A 265 1.20 -5.76 5.70
CA PHE A 265 0.50 -6.94 5.20
C PHE A 265 0.09 -7.89 6.34
N LEU A 266 1.03 -8.28 7.21
CA LEU A 266 0.75 -9.19 8.33
C LEU A 266 -0.29 -8.61 9.29
N LEU A 267 -0.16 -7.32 9.64
CA LEU A 267 -1.14 -6.61 10.46
C LEU A 267 -2.53 -6.68 9.82
N GLY A 268 -2.65 -6.38 8.53
CA GLY A 268 -3.90 -6.47 7.79
C GLY A 268 -4.52 -7.88 7.80
N VAL A 269 -3.71 -8.93 7.62
CA VAL A 269 -4.18 -10.32 7.65
C VAL A 269 -4.76 -10.70 9.01
N PHE A 270 -4.05 -10.37 10.10
CA PHE A 270 -4.53 -10.69 11.46
C PHE A 270 -5.71 -9.83 11.89
N SER A 271 -5.71 -8.54 11.56
CA SER A 271 -6.83 -7.64 11.86
C SER A 271 -8.09 -8.06 11.12
N HIS A 272 -8.00 -8.42 9.84
CA HIS A 272 -9.16 -8.90 9.10
C HIS A 272 -9.67 -10.26 9.61
N PHE A 273 -8.77 -11.17 10.00
CA PHE A 273 -9.17 -12.44 10.61
C PHE A 273 -9.94 -12.24 11.90
N ALA A 274 -9.43 -11.39 12.81
CA ALA A 274 -10.08 -11.09 14.08
C ALA A 274 -11.46 -10.43 13.86
N PHE A 275 -11.55 -9.48 12.92
CA PHE A 275 -12.80 -8.83 12.54
C PHE A 275 -13.81 -9.83 11.96
N ASN A 276 -13.40 -10.67 11.01
CA ASN A 276 -14.28 -11.65 10.40
C ASN A 276 -14.75 -12.69 11.43
N LEU A 277 -13.85 -13.17 12.30
CA LEU A 277 -14.19 -14.07 13.40
C LEU A 277 -15.23 -13.45 14.33
N PHE A 278 -15.05 -12.19 14.73
CA PHE A 278 -16.01 -11.46 15.54
C PHE A 278 -17.38 -11.36 14.85
N CYS A 279 -17.43 -10.99 13.57
CA CYS A 279 -18.67 -10.92 12.81
C CYS A 279 -19.38 -12.27 12.72
N VAL A 280 -18.64 -13.36 12.48
CA VAL A 280 -19.21 -14.72 12.43
C VAL A 280 -19.73 -15.14 13.80
N LEU A 281 -19.03 -14.84 14.90
CA LEU A 281 -19.50 -15.15 16.25
C LEU A 281 -20.79 -14.39 16.59
N CYS A 282 -20.85 -13.09 16.28
CA CYS A 282 -22.06 -12.28 16.44
C CYS A 282 -23.23 -12.83 15.60
N ALA A 283 -22.98 -13.19 14.34
CA ALA A 283 -23.98 -13.79 13.46
C ALA A 283 -24.47 -15.15 14.02
N THR A 284 -23.56 -15.99 14.50
CA THR A 284 -23.89 -17.29 15.10
C THR A 284 -24.77 -17.12 16.34
N ILE A 285 -24.42 -16.18 17.24
CA ILE A 285 -25.23 -15.88 18.42
C ILE A 285 -26.60 -15.32 18.02
N GLY A 286 -26.65 -14.38 17.06
CA GLY A 286 -27.90 -13.82 16.54
C GLY A 286 -28.82 -14.88 15.95
N PHE A 287 -28.29 -15.77 15.11
CA PHE A 287 -29.05 -16.87 14.51
C PHE A 287 -29.50 -17.91 15.55
N SER A 288 -28.71 -18.16 16.59
CA SER A 288 -29.08 -19.05 17.70
C SER A 288 -30.27 -18.51 18.50
N LYS A 289 -30.33 -17.18 18.72
CA LYS A 289 -31.45 -16.52 19.40
C LYS A 289 -32.72 -16.51 18.55
N LEU A 290 -32.62 -16.16 17.26
CA LEU A 290 -33.75 -16.18 16.33
C LEU A 290 -34.37 -17.58 16.17
N GLY A 291 -33.58 -18.65 16.31
CA GLY A 291 -34.06 -20.03 16.30
C GLY A 291 -34.75 -20.48 17.60
N ARG A 292 -34.72 -19.70 18.68
CA ARG A 292 -35.41 -19.97 19.96
C ARG A 292 -36.77 -19.29 20.07
N THR A 293 -37.01 -18.23 19.29
CA THR A 293 -38.21 -17.37 19.40
C THR A 293 -39.38 -17.85 18.51
N TYR A 294 -39.18 -18.90 17.70
CA TYR A 294 -40.19 -19.54 16.85
C TYR A 294 -40.25 -21.04 17.16
#